data_AF-A0A3S1B398-F1
#
_entry.id   AF-A0A3S1B398-F1
#
_cell.length_a   1.000
_cell.length_b   1.000
_cell.length_c   1.000
_cell.angle_alpha   90.00
_cell.angle_beta   90.00
_cell.angle_gamma   90.00
#
_symmetry.space_group_name_H-M   'P 1'
#
loop_
_entity.id
_entity.type
_entity.pdbx_description
1 polymer ?
#
loop_
_entity_poly.entity_id
_entity_poly.type
_entity_poly.pdbx_seq_one_letter_code
_entity_poly.pdbx_strand_id
1 'polypeptide(L)'
;MYALKRELKLNNKETSLMRGMAGFRRFVYNFGLSMLKASWSFEGIKASDSVRLNEIKKVFTNNVMTLPEYAWTRNYSLPHLPISISSLGRSCYKVA
;
A
#
# COMPACT_ATOMS: atom_id res chain seq x y z
N MET A 1 10.93 16.76 -26.59
CA MET A 1 9.65 16.58 -25.86
C MET A 1 9.75 17.41 -24.58
N TYR A 2 9.19 18.63 -24.56
CA TYR A 2 9.21 19.48 -23.36
C TYR A 2 8.07 19.05 -22.43
N ALA A 3 8.39 18.62 -21.22
CA ALA A 3 7.39 18.32 -20.21
C ALA A 3 6.82 19.63 -19.66
N LEU A 4 5.62 20.01 -20.10
CA LEU A 4 4.85 21.06 -19.45
C LEU A 4 4.53 20.61 -18.02
N LYS A 5 5.20 21.21 -17.04
CA LYS A 5 4.90 20.98 -15.62
C LYS A 5 3.54 21.61 -15.31
N ARG A 6 2.47 20.81 -15.42
CA ARG A 6 1.13 21.22 -15.00
C ARG A 6 0.97 20.89 -13.52
N GLU A 7 0.93 21.91 -12.68
CA GLU A 7 0.59 21.74 -11.27
C GLU A 7 -0.94 21.89 -11.11
N LEU A 8 -1.56 20.94 -10.41
CA LEU A 8 -2.98 21.07 -10.07
C LEU A 8 -3.09 22.14 -8.96
N LYS A 9 -3.80 23.24 -9.24
CA LYS A 9 -4.14 24.22 -8.20
C LYS A 9 -5.26 23.65 -7.35
N LEU A 10 -4.89 23.14 -6.17
CA LEU A 10 -5.80 22.57 -5.19
C LEU A 10 -6.11 23.59 -4.11
N ASN A 11 -7.28 23.46 -3.48
CA ASN A 11 -7.56 24.20 -2.25
C ASN A 11 -6.81 23.56 -1.05
N ASN A 12 -6.80 24.24 0.10
CA ASN A 12 -6.08 23.78 1.30
C ASN A 12 -6.59 22.43 1.83
N LYS A 13 -7.90 22.14 1.68
CA LYS A 13 -8.51 20.88 2.12
C LYS A 13 -8.07 19.72 1.23
N GLU A 14 -8.13 19.91 -0.09
CA GLU A 14 -7.71 18.93 -1.10
C GLU A 14 -6.20 18.66 -1.04
N THR A 15 -5.39 19.69 -0.80
CA THR A 15 -3.94 19.53 -0.62
C THR A 15 -3.65 18.65 0.58
N SER A 16 -4.34 18.89 1.71
CA SER A 16 -4.19 18.09 2.93
C SER A 16 -4.66 16.65 2.72
N LEU A 17 -5.79 16.46 2.02
CA LEU A 17 -6.31 15.15 1.65
C LEU A 17 -5.32 14.37 0.77
N MET A 18 -4.79 15.00 -0.28
CA MET A 18 -3.81 14.39 -1.19
C MET A 18 -2.51 14.01 -0.46
N ARG A 19 -2.03 14.84 0.46
CA ARG A 19 -0.87 14.51 1.32
C ARG A 19 -1.17 13.32 2.23
N GLY A 20 -2.35 13.28 2.84
CA GLY A 20 -2.80 12.14 3.65
C GLY A 20 -2.89 10.85 2.85
N MET A 21 -3.45 10.89 1.64
CA MET A 21 -3.50 9.75 0.72
C MET A 21 -2.11 9.28 0.29
N ALA A 22 -1.17 10.20 0.04
CA ALA A 22 0.22 9.85 -0.29
C ALA A 22 0.93 9.17 0.90
N GLY A 23 0.75 9.71 2.11
CA GLY A 23 1.26 9.11 3.35
C GLY A 23 0.68 7.71 3.59
N PHE A 24 -0.64 7.55 3.41
CA PHE A 24 -1.31 6.27 3.55
C PHE A 24 -0.78 5.23 2.56
N ARG A 25 -0.63 5.59 1.27
CA ARG A 25 -0.06 4.68 0.25
C ARG A 25 1.35 4.21 0.62
N ARG A 26 2.20 5.11 1.11
CA ARG A 26 3.57 4.77 1.54
C ARG A 26 3.57 3.84 2.75
N PHE A 27 2.69 4.10 3.72
CA PHE A 27 2.53 3.23 4.89
C PHE A 27 2.13 1.81 4.49
N VAL A 28 1.08 1.66 3.66
CA VAL A 28 0.61 0.35 3.19
C VAL A 28 1.68 -0.38 2.39
N TYR A 29 2.43 0.33 1.54
CA TYR A 29 3.54 -0.25 0.78
C TYR A 29 4.63 -0.81 1.69
N ASN A 30 5.08 -0.02 2.68
CA ASN A 30 6.13 -0.45 3.61
C ASN A 30 5.68 -1.63 4.47
N PHE A 31 4.44 -1.60 4.97
CA PHE A 31 3.83 -2.70 5.71
C PHE A 31 3.76 -3.97 4.86
N GLY A 32 3.27 -3.87 3.63
CA GLY A 32 3.19 -5.00 2.72
C GLY A 32 4.57 -5.59 2.39
N LEU A 33 5.58 -4.74 2.18
CA LEU A 33 6.94 -5.15 1.90
C LEU A 33 7.59 -5.87 3.09
N SER A 34 7.40 -5.37 4.32
CA SER A 34 7.95 -6.01 5.52
C SER A 34 7.32 -7.39 5.75
N MET A 35 6.01 -7.51 5.58
CA MET A 35 5.29 -8.77 5.72
C MET A 35 5.68 -9.77 4.62
N LEU A 36 5.84 -9.31 3.38
CA LEU A 36 6.27 -10.17 2.27
C LEU A 36 7.68 -10.73 2.52
N LYS A 37 8.63 -9.87 2.94
CA LYS A 37 9.98 -10.31 3.29
C LYS A 37 9.99 -11.32 4.44
N ALA A 38 9.20 -11.07 5.49
CA ALA A 38 9.07 -12.00 6.61
C ALA A 38 8.44 -13.33 6.20
N SER A 39 7.53 -13.32 5.22
CA SER A 39 6.88 -14.55 4.75
C SER A 39 7.79 -15.48 3.93
N TRP A 40 8.92 -14.97 3.41
CA TRP A 40 9.89 -15.80 2.70
C TRP A 40 10.71 -16.70 3.63
N SER A 41 10.84 -16.33 4.91
CA SER A 41 11.52 -17.16 5.91
C SER A 41 10.64 -18.27 6.50
N PHE A 42 9.39 -18.39 6.09
CA PHE A 42 8.50 -19.45 6.60
C PHE A 42 8.80 -20.79 5.93
N GLU A 43 9.34 -21.73 6.72
CA GLU A 43 9.60 -23.10 6.26
C GLU A 43 8.29 -23.85 5.95
N GLY A 44 8.30 -24.64 4.87
CA GLY A 44 7.13 -25.44 4.46
C GLY A 44 6.07 -24.71 3.62
N ILE A 45 6.15 -23.38 3.46
CA ILE A 45 5.17 -22.61 2.68
C ILE A 45 5.72 -22.28 1.29
N LYS A 46 5.44 -23.16 0.31
CA LYS A 46 5.69 -22.91 -1.12
C LYS A 46 4.51 -22.15 -1.75
N ALA A 47 4.33 -20.89 -1.37
CA ALA A 47 3.36 -19.99 -2.02
C ALA A 47 4.05 -19.11 -3.07
N SER A 48 3.32 -18.67 -4.10
CA SER A 48 3.76 -17.58 -4.96
C SER A 48 3.62 -16.24 -4.25
N ASP A 49 4.37 -15.22 -4.69
CA ASP A 49 4.27 -13.87 -4.10
C ASP A 49 2.87 -13.26 -4.29
N SER A 50 2.16 -13.61 -5.36
CA SER A 50 0.76 -13.19 -5.55
C SER A 50 -0.18 -13.73 -4.47
N VAL A 51 0.00 -14.98 -4.03
CA VAL A 51 -0.78 -15.59 -2.96
C VAL A 51 -0.44 -14.93 -1.62
N ARG A 52 0.85 -14.72 -1.33
CA ARG A 52 1.30 -14.01 -0.12
C ARG A 52 0.72 -12.60 -0.04
N LEU A 53 0.76 -11.84 -1.13
CA LEU A 53 0.21 -10.48 -1.20
C LEU A 53 -1.31 -10.45 -0.96
N ASN A 54 -2.05 -11.45 -1.45
CA ASN A 54 -3.49 -11.57 -1.19
C ASN A 54 -3.79 -11.83 0.30
N GLU A 55 -3.02 -12.67 0.96
CA GLU A 55 -3.18 -12.92 2.40
C GLU A 55 -2.77 -11.69 3.23
N ILE A 56 -1.66 -11.04 2.89
CA ILE A 56 -1.24 -9.78 3.53
C ILE A 56 -2.34 -8.71 3.42
N LYS A 57 -3.00 -8.62 2.26
CA LYS A 57 -4.14 -7.72 2.06
C LYS A 57 -5.27 -8.02 3.03
N LYS A 58 -5.65 -9.30 3.21
CA LYS A 58 -6.70 -9.71 4.16
C LYS A 58 -6.31 -9.40 5.60
N VAL A 59 -5.06 -9.69 5.98
CA VAL A 59 -4.54 -9.38 7.32
C VAL A 59 -4.64 -7.88 7.59
N PHE A 60 -4.25 -7.05 6.61
CA PHE A 60 -4.33 -5.61 6.74
C PHE A 60 -5.78 -5.12 6.93
N THR A 61 -6.72 -5.55 6.08
CA THR A 61 -8.11 -5.07 6.14
C THR A 61 -8.85 -5.56 7.37
N ASN A 62 -8.65 -6.81 7.76
CA ASN A 62 -9.46 -7.46 8.80
C ASN A 62 -8.88 -7.28 10.20
N ASN A 63 -7.56 -7.14 10.32
CA ASN A 63 -6.88 -7.01 11.62
C ASN A 63 -6.25 -5.63 11.81
N VAL A 64 -5.38 -5.20 10.90
CA VAL A 64 -4.62 -3.95 11.14
C VAL A 64 -5.56 -2.74 11.16
N MET A 65 -6.50 -2.65 10.22
CA MET A 65 -7.46 -1.54 10.18
C MET A 65 -8.51 -1.57 11.30
N THR A 66 -8.66 -2.68 12.03
CA THR A 66 -9.63 -2.79 13.13
C THR A 66 -9.07 -2.23 14.44
N LEU A 67 -7.75 -2.26 14.61
CA LEU A 67 -7.04 -1.74 15.78
C LEU A 67 -7.22 -0.21 15.96
N PRO A 68 -7.33 0.26 17.21
CA PRO A 68 -7.57 1.67 17.50
C PRO A 68 -6.41 2.57 17.05
N GLU A 69 -5.16 2.12 17.11
CA GLU A 69 -4.01 2.92 16.66
C GLU A 69 -4.01 3.19 15.14
N TYR A 70 -4.70 2.35 14.36
CA TYR A 70 -4.81 2.48 12.90
C TYR A 70 -6.18 2.96 12.45
N ALA A 71 -7.04 3.46 13.36
CA ALA A 71 -8.36 3.98 13.02
C ALA A 71 -8.31 5.09 11.93
N TRP A 72 -7.23 5.89 11.91
CA TRP A 72 -7.00 6.94 10.92
C TRP A 72 -6.95 6.42 9.47
N THR A 73 -6.59 5.15 9.26
CA THR A 73 -6.53 4.53 7.92
C THR A 73 -7.89 4.45 7.24
N ARG A 74 -8.98 4.40 8.01
CA ARG A 74 -10.35 4.34 7.49
C ARG A 74 -10.79 5.64 6.81
N ASN A 75 -10.18 6.76 7.17
CA ASN A 75 -10.44 8.08 6.58
C ASN A 75 -9.92 8.18 5.14
N TYR A 76 -8.97 7.32 4.77
CA TYR A 76 -8.41 7.24 3.44
C TYR A 76 -8.94 5.95 2.82
N SER A 77 -10.09 6.05 2.15
CA SER A 77 -10.93 4.98 1.58
C SER A 77 -10.25 3.68 1.07
N LEU A 78 -10.93 2.55 1.20
CA LEU A 78 -10.47 1.22 0.77
C LEU A 78 -10.05 1.03 -0.72
N PRO A 79 -10.54 1.77 -1.74
CA PRO A 79 -10.19 1.50 -3.15
C PRO A 79 -8.72 1.78 -3.53
N HIS A 80 -7.94 2.53 -2.76
CA HIS A 80 -6.51 2.71 -3.03
C HIS A 80 -5.58 1.73 -2.32
N LEU A 81 -6.10 0.93 -1.38
CA LEU A 81 -5.40 -0.20 -0.78
C LEU A 81 -4.92 -1.27 -1.80
N PRO A 82 -5.76 -1.73 -2.76
CA PRO A 82 -5.33 -2.69 -3.77
C PRO A 82 -4.25 -2.11 -4.70
N ILE A 83 -4.22 -0.79 -4.93
CA ILE A 83 -3.26 -0.16 -5.86
C ILE A 83 -1.84 -0.20 -5.29
N SER A 84 -1.67 0.12 -4.00
CA SER A 84 -0.36 0.11 -3.33
C SER A 84 0.21 -1.31 -3.15
N ILE A 85 -0.65 -2.29 -2.87
CA ILE A 85 -0.22 -3.70 -2.74
C ILE A 85 0.06 -4.31 -4.13
N SER A 86 -0.74 -4.00 -5.15
CA SER A 86 -0.49 -4.48 -6.52
C SER A 86 0.74 -3.83 -7.15
N SER A 87 1.14 -2.63 -6.70
CA SER A 87 2.42 -2.02 -7.11
C SER A 87 3.64 -2.71 -6.51
N LEU A 88 3.53 -3.42 -5.37
CA LEU A 88 4.62 -4.24 -4.83
C LEU A 88 4.96 -5.38 -5.79
N GLY A 89 3.94 -6.10 -6.28
CA GLY A 89 4.12 -7.15 -7.28
C GLY A 89 4.89 -6.64 -8.50
N ARG A 90 4.49 -5.49 -9.07
CA ARG A 90 5.15 -4.89 -10.24
C ARG A 90 6.57 -4.37 -9.97
N SER A 91 6.87 -3.91 -8.76
CA SER A 91 8.21 -3.41 -8.41
C SER A 91 9.22 -4.53 -8.22
N CYS A 92 8.82 -5.69 -7.68
CA CYS A 92 9.70 -6.83 -7.49
C CYS A 92 10.13 -7.48 -8.83
N TYR A 93 9.30 -7.42 -9.88
CA TYR A 93 9.64 -7.94 -11.23
C TYR A 93 10.45 -6.97 -12.12
N LYS A 94 10.77 -5.77 -11.65
CA LYS A 94 11.52 -4.76 -12.42
C LYS A 94 12.99 -4.62 -11.99
N VAL A 95 13.41 -5.41 -11.01
CA VAL A 95 14.79 -5.45 -10.48
C VAL A 95 15.43 -6.83 -10.74
N ALA A 96 14.92 -7.58 -11.72
CA ALA A 96 15.47 -8.85 -12.19
C ALA A 96 15.92 -8.71 -13.65
#